data_AF-A0A7W6GWG7-F1
#
_entry.id   AF-A0A7W6GWG7-F1
#
_cell.length_a   1.000
_cell.length_b   1.000
_cell.length_c   1.000
_cell.angle_alpha   90.00
_cell.angle_beta   90.00
_cell.angle_gamma   90.00
#
_symmetry.space_group_name_H-M   'P 1'
#
loop_
_entity.id
_entity.type
_entity.pdbx_description
1 polymer ?
#
loop_
_entity_poly.entity_id
_entity_poly.type
_entity_poly.pdbx_seq_one_letter_code
_entity_poly.pdbx_strand_id
1 'polypeptide(L)'
;MEAKKFLIVVGLPKSGTTFLFSQASKRPDRFAMPWGNKEVDYFRRGCDLDAYLGLFDGAREGGADAVRADDRVRFDASPLYIDDFDTSLANMAQALEGHEVRIVVCLRDPMERAYSHYLHDVAQHQKIHGHADYSFWSPAVMAKYLFPLEPRLHKLCAHFGSENVFGFAFGEDMSRVETMLRDFAGLGDDWSLDLSDNPAPGFTSPQCFYNGDRDMEVPLQEKVYRLRAGHLLVVNRQFSVLRKEINRPLAEQIMMRQAALTRQFDTGMLQKVTRARIYDDTCRAAALAGIELRLSSAPKVLLSKVSTDLPPHILKQLEPLCSFDEAVAQMFEAGTQRTMNTLVQMPHAGPSLARDMARLGLSHLRDPIEPAPFRDIQRQIIHDYGPIPLYIEALMSGEVARGNYDAALELFDGFGGPRALLWPMDLAHFLKARSIALPEDVAQTFRDAGIRVDLPEST
;
A
#
# COMPACT_ATOMS: atom_id res chain seq x y z
N MET A 1 -13.00 33.51 -17.08
CA MET A 1 -13.51 32.13 -17.29
C MET A 1 -14.69 31.93 -16.35
N GLU A 2 -15.66 31.11 -16.74
CA GLU A 2 -16.77 30.76 -15.84
C GLU A 2 -16.23 29.99 -14.63
N ALA A 3 -16.73 30.31 -13.43
CA ALA A 3 -16.34 29.60 -12.22
C ALA A 3 -16.71 28.12 -12.34
N LYS A 4 -15.84 27.25 -11.81
CA LYS A 4 -16.00 25.79 -11.86
C LYS A 4 -16.12 25.25 -10.44
N LYS A 5 -16.74 24.09 -10.31
CA LYS A 5 -16.95 23.42 -9.03
C LYS A 5 -15.94 22.30 -8.84
N PHE A 6 -15.23 22.33 -7.72
CA PHE A 6 -14.26 21.33 -7.32
C PHE A 6 -14.61 20.76 -5.95
N LEU A 7 -14.68 19.43 -5.86
CA LEU A 7 -14.82 18.71 -4.62
C LEU A 7 -13.56 17.89 -4.38
N ILE A 8 -12.74 18.34 -3.44
CA ILE A 8 -11.43 17.75 -3.16
C ILE A 8 -11.47 17.00 -1.82
N VAL A 9 -11.32 15.69 -1.87
CA VAL A 9 -11.16 14.83 -0.69
C VAL A 9 -9.67 14.69 -0.39
N VAL A 10 -9.16 15.56 0.49
CA VAL A 10 -7.71 15.73 0.74
C VAL A 10 -7.10 14.65 1.63
N GLY A 11 -7.90 13.83 2.28
CA GLY A 11 -7.43 12.89 3.29
C GLY A 11 -8.56 12.40 4.20
N LEU A 12 -8.27 11.62 5.24
CA LEU A 12 -7.00 10.94 5.50
C LEU A 12 -6.96 9.58 4.79
N PRO A 13 -5.76 9.03 4.50
CA PRO A 13 -5.62 7.65 4.06
C PRO A 13 -6.29 6.71 5.07
N LYS A 14 -7.01 5.71 4.56
CA LYS A 14 -7.72 4.70 5.37
C LYS A 14 -8.90 5.20 6.21
N SER A 15 -9.44 6.37 5.87
CA SER A 15 -10.61 6.96 6.55
C SER A 15 -11.88 7.04 5.70
N GLY A 16 -11.93 6.45 4.50
CA GLY A 16 -13.14 6.40 3.67
C GLY A 16 -13.12 7.17 2.36
N THR A 17 -11.95 7.65 1.91
CA THR A 17 -11.84 8.34 0.61
C THR A 17 -12.27 7.47 -0.57
N THR A 18 -11.94 6.17 -0.56
CA THR A 18 -12.40 5.19 -1.57
C THR A 18 -13.92 5.01 -1.56
N PHE A 19 -14.55 5.11 -0.39
CA PHE A 19 -16.00 5.03 -0.28
C PHE A 19 -16.66 6.23 -0.96
N LEU A 20 -16.26 7.46 -0.60
CA LEU A 20 -16.80 8.67 -1.23
C LEU A 20 -16.59 8.68 -2.75
N PHE A 21 -15.40 8.27 -3.21
CA PHE A 21 -15.13 8.15 -4.64
C PHE A 21 -16.08 7.15 -5.33
N SER A 22 -16.32 5.98 -4.73
CA SER A 22 -17.26 4.99 -5.26
C SER A 22 -18.68 5.55 -5.35
N GLN A 23 -19.14 6.30 -4.34
CA GLN A 23 -20.45 6.93 -4.34
C GLN A 23 -20.57 8.00 -5.43
N ALA A 24 -19.55 8.85 -5.60
CA ALA A 24 -19.52 9.87 -6.66
C ALA A 24 -19.48 9.23 -8.07
N SER A 25 -18.71 8.15 -8.24
CA SER A 25 -18.58 7.42 -9.52
C SER A 25 -19.90 6.82 -10.01
N LYS A 26 -20.86 6.57 -9.11
CA LYS A 26 -22.22 6.10 -9.46
C LYS A 26 -23.09 7.21 -10.06
N ARG A 27 -22.62 8.47 -10.10
CA ARG A 27 -23.32 9.66 -10.62
C ARG A 27 -22.46 10.41 -11.66
N PRO A 28 -22.09 9.76 -12.77
CA PRO A 28 -21.25 10.38 -13.80
C PRO A 28 -21.93 11.57 -14.52
N ASP A 29 -23.25 11.72 -14.39
CA ASP A 29 -24.02 12.89 -14.85
C ASP A 29 -23.79 14.14 -13.97
N ARG A 30 -23.27 13.97 -12.75
CA ARG A 30 -23.07 15.04 -11.76
C ARG A 30 -21.61 15.28 -11.40
N PHE A 31 -20.81 14.23 -11.47
CA PHE A 31 -19.38 14.29 -11.17
C PHE A 31 -18.55 13.98 -12.41
N ALA A 32 -17.59 14.86 -12.69
CA ALA A 32 -16.48 14.55 -13.58
C ALA A 32 -15.41 13.85 -12.74
N MET A 33 -15.14 12.59 -13.06
CA MET A 33 -14.17 11.76 -12.34
C MET A 33 -12.80 11.82 -13.03
N PRO A 34 -11.69 11.55 -12.33
CA PRO A 34 -10.39 11.44 -12.94
C PRO A 34 -10.25 10.16 -13.77
N TRP A 35 -9.53 10.24 -14.88
CA TRP A 35 -9.40 9.10 -15.78
C TRP A 35 -8.48 8.01 -15.21
N GLY A 36 -8.98 6.78 -15.16
CA GLY A 36 -8.21 5.56 -14.87
C GLY A 36 -7.81 5.33 -13.40
N ASN A 37 -7.65 6.38 -12.60
CA ASN A 37 -7.21 6.28 -11.21
C ASN A 37 -8.06 7.12 -10.25
N LYS A 38 -8.28 6.59 -9.05
CA LYS A 38 -8.95 7.29 -7.95
C LYS A 38 -8.17 8.52 -7.47
N GLU A 39 -6.85 8.34 -7.31
CA GLU A 39 -5.93 9.29 -6.69
C GLU A 39 -5.15 9.97 -7.81
N VAL A 40 -5.36 11.28 -7.96
CA VAL A 40 -4.74 12.10 -9.00
C VAL A 40 -3.39 12.62 -8.54
N ASP A 41 -3.29 12.97 -7.25
CA ASP A 41 -2.06 13.43 -6.60
C ASP A 41 -1.41 14.66 -7.26
N TYR A 42 -2.16 15.39 -8.10
CA TYR A 42 -1.63 16.48 -8.91
C TYR A 42 -1.03 17.60 -8.07
N PHE A 43 -1.77 18.07 -7.06
CA PHE A 43 -1.34 19.21 -6.25
C PHE A 43 -0.12 18.94 -5.38
N ARG A 44 0.33 17.70 -5.25
CA ARG A 44 1.62 17.40 -4.59
C ARG A 44 2.80 17.96 -5.37
N ARG A 45 2.65 18.20 -6.68
CA ARG A 45 3.74 18.57 -7.60
C ARG A 45 3.39 19.63 -8.65
N GLY A 46 2.11 19.92 -8.88
CA GLY A 46 1.65 20.85 -9.91
C GLY A 46 0.61 21.84 -9.39
N CYS A 47 0.54 23.01 -10.03
CA CYS A 47 -0.42 24.08 -9.72
C CYS A 47 -1.02 24.73 -10.99
N ASP A 48 -0.80 24.14 -12.17
CA ASP A 48 -1.41 24.59 -13.42
C ASP A 48 -2.82 24.03 -13.57
N LEU A 49 -3.81 24.90 -13.79
CA LEU A 49 -5.22 24.50 -13.85
C LEU A 49 -5.55 23.69 -15.10
N ASP A 50 -5.01 24.05 -16.26
CA ASP A 50 -5.34 23.37 -17.52
C ASP A 50 -4.79 21.94 -17.53
N ALA A 51 -3.55 21.74 -17.04
CA ALA A 51 -2.98 20.41 -16.83
C ALA A 51 -3.79 19.59 -15.82
N TYR A 52 -4.32 20.21 -14.76
CA TYR A 52 -5.19 19.53 -13.81
C TYR A 52 -6.53 19.11 -14.44
N LEU A 53 -7.18 20.01 -15.17
CA LEU A 53 -8.43 19.73 -15.87
C LEU A 53 -8.29 18.62 -16.92
N GLY A 54 -7.11 18.49 -17.53
CA GLY A 54 -6.76 17.40 -18.45
C GLY A 54 -6.80 15.99 -17.84
N LEU A 55 -6.90 15.87 -16.50
CA LEU A 55 -6.94 14.59 -15.78
C LEU A 55 -8.36 14.04 -15.61
N PHE A 56 -9.39 14.82 -15.92
CA PHE A 56 -10.80 14.44 -15.75
C PHE A 56 -11.43 13.91 -17.05
N ASP A 57 -12.43 13.03 -16.88
CA ASP A 57 -13.22 12.47 -17.96
C ASP A 57 -13.87 13.58 -18.80
N GLY A 58 -13.78 13.46 -20.13
CA GLY A 58 -14.18 14.50 -21.10
C GLY A 58 -12.99 15.15 -21.83
N ALA A 59 -11.82 15.23 -21.20
CA ALA A 59 -10.61 15.78 -21.81
C ALA A 59 -10.13 14.94 -23.02
N ARG A 60 -10.33 13.62 -22.97
CA ARG A 60 -9.84 12.69 -23.98
C ARG A 60 -10.70 12.64 -25.25
N GLU A 61 -12.00 12.88 -25.13
CA GLU A 61 -12.95 12.79 -26.26
C GLU A 61 -13.21 14.15 -26.91
N GLY A 62 -13.13 15.25 -26.16
CA GLY A 62 -13.45 16.60 -26.66
C GLY A 62 -12.39 17.67 -26.40
N GLY A 63 -11.23 17.32 -25.82
CA GLY A 63 -10.18 18.29 -25.49
C GLY A 63 -10.53 19.19 -24.30
N ALA A 64 -9.66 20.16 -24.00
CA ALA A 64 -9.81 21.07 -22.87
C ALA A 64 -11.10 21.91 -22.95
N ASP A 65 -11.58 22.24 -24.15
CA ASP A 65 -12.76 23.09 -24.33
C ASP A 65 -14.06 22.36 -24.00
N ALA A 66 -14.15 21.04 -24.24
CA ALA A 66 -15.29 20.23 -23.78
C ALA A 66 -15.35 20.15 -22.25
N VAL A 67 -14.19 20.02 -21.59
CA VAL A 67 -14.10 20.06 -20.13
C VAL A 67 -14.46 21.46 -19.61
N ARG A 68 -14.13 22.53 -20.33
CA ARG A 68 -14.51 23.90 -19.93
C ARG A 68 -15.99 24.19 -20.10
N ALA A 69 -16.70 23.51 -20.99
CA ALA A 69 -18.16 23.63 -21.10
C ALA A 69 -18.92 22.78 -20.05
N ASP A 70 -18.24 21.83 -19.41
CA ASP A 70 -18.82 20.91 -18.42
C ASP A 70 -19.11 21.61 -17.08
N ASP A 71 -20.37 21.50 -16.63
CA ASP A 71 -20.90 22.05 -15.38
C ASP A 71 -20.85 21.05 -14.21
N ARG A 72 -20.48 19.78 -14.47
CA ARG A 72 -20.30 18.76 -13.42
C ARG A 72 -19.25 19.15 -12.39
N VAL A 73 -19.41 18.63 -11.18
CA VAL A 73 -18.42 18.82 -10.11
C VAL A 73 -17.19 17.96 -10.39
N ARG A 74 -16.00 18.57 -10.43
CA ARG A 74 -14.75 17.83 -10.56
C ARG A 74 -14.40 17.19 -9.22
N PHE A 75 -14.38 15.86 -9.17
CA PHE A 75 -14.18 15.10 -7.94
C PHE A 75 -12.76 14.53 -7.87
N ASP A 76 -11.96 14.96 -6.91
CA ASP A 76 -10.60 14.45 -6.69
C ASP A 76 -10.48 13.88 -5.28
N ALA A 77 -10.18 12.59 -5.15
CA ALA A 77 -9.95 11.94 -3.87
C ALA A 77 -8.52 11.43 -3.74
N SER A 78 -7.61 12.38 -3.49
CA SER A 78 -6.19 12.13 -3.28
C SER A 78 -5.81 12.31 -1.80
N PRO A 79 -5.87 11.23 -0.99
CA PRO A 79 -5.67 11.32 0.45
C PRO A 79 -4.26 11.72 0.87
N LEU A 80 -3.29 11.73 -0.06
CA LEU A 80 -1.91 12.14 0.21
C LEU A 80 -1.71 13.66 0.17
N TYR A 81 -2.71 14.44 -0.26
CA TYR A 81 -2.66 15.91 -0.13
C TYR A 81 -2.51 16.35 1.32
N ILE A 82 -3.11 15.62 2.26
CA ILE A 82 -2.93 15.93 3.67
C ILE A 82 -1.53 15.60 4.18
N ASP A 83 -0.80 14.64 3.59
CA ASP A 83 0.52 14.21 4.05
C ASP A 83 1.60 15.20 3.58
N ASP A 84 1.59 15.57 2.29
CA ASP A 84 2.42 16.64 1.70
C ASP A 84 1.69 18.00 1.81
N PHE A 85 1.28 18.35 3.03
CA PHE A 85 0.24 19.34 3.28
C PHE A 85 0.54 20.74 2.74
N ASP A 86 1.66 21.34 3.12
CA ASP A 86 1.93 22.75 2.82
C ASP A 86 2.10 22.99 1.31
N THR A 87 2.81 22.09 0.62
CA THR A 87 2.96 22.14 -0.84
C THR A 87 1.61 21.93 -1.55
N SER A 88 0.86 20.91 -1.13
CA SER A 88 -0.44 20.60 -1.74
C SER A 88 -1.44 21.74 -1.56
N LEU A 89 -1.47 22.34 -0.37
CA LEU A 89 -2.33 23.48 -0.06
C LEU A 89 -2.00 24.71 -0.91
N ALA A 90 -0.72 25.07 -0.99
CA ALA A 90 -0.29 26.21 -1.81
C ALA A 90 -0.65 26.02 -3.28
N ASN A 91 -0.40 24.82 -3.81
CA ASN A 91 -0.70 24.48 -5.19
C ASN A 91 -2.21 24.45 -5.48
N MET A 92 -3.03 23.88 -4.58
CA MET A 92 -4.49 23.93 -4.69
C MET A 92 -5.02 25.36 -4.67
N ALA A 93 -4.56 26.18 -3.71
CA ALA A 93 -5.00 27.56 -3.57
C ALA A 93 -4.68 28.39 -4.81
N GLN A 94 -3.50 28.19 -5.40
CA GLN A 94 -3.09 28.85 -6.64
C GLN A 94 -3.91 28.35 -7.85
N ALA A 95 -4.02 27.05 -8.04
CA ALA A 95 -4.65 26.47 -9.23
C ALA A 95 -6.17 26.71 -9.27
N LEU A 96 -6.82 26.74 -8.11
CA LEU A 96 -8.28 26.82 -7.97
C LEU A 96 -8.76 28.23 -7.60
N GLU A 97 -7.91 29.24 -7.71
CA GLU A 97 -8.28 30.64 -7.44
C GLU A 97 -9.44 31.08 -8.36
N GLY A 98 -10.47 31.70 -7.77
CA GLY A 98 -11.66 32.16 -8.50
C GLY A 98 -12.69 31.07 -8.82
N HIS A 99 -12.49 29.84 -8.35
CA HIS A 99 -13.41 28.72 -8.51
C HIS A 99 -14.15 28.39 -7.21
N GLU A 100 -15.27 27.68 -7.31
CA GLU A 100 -16.00 27.18 -6.15
C GLU A 100 -15.37 25.87 -5.68
N VAL A 101 -14.79 25.88 -4.48
CA VAL A 101 -14.09 24.73 -3.91
C VAL A 101 -14.80 24.25 -2.66
N ARG A 102 -14.93 22.93 -2.53
CA ARG A 102 -15.37 22.23 -1.33
C ARG A 102 -14.30 21.21 -0.96
N ILE A 103 -13.81 21.29 0.27
CA ILE A 103 -12.81 20.38 0.81
C ILE A 103 -13.49 19.39 1.73
N VAL A 104 -13.25 18.10 1.53
CA VAL A 104 -13.69 17.03 2.43
C VAL A 104 -12.48 16.38 3.11
N VAL A 105 -12.55 16.25 4.42
CA VAL A 105 -11.60 15.51 5.23
C VAL A 105 -12.30 14.31 5.84
N CYS A 106 -11.98 13.12 5.34
CA CYS A 106 -12.36 11.84 5.92
C CYS A 106 -11.57 11.56 7.19
N LEU A 107 -12.27 11.43 8.31
CA LEU A 107 -11.73 11.18 9.64
C LEU A 107 -12.14 9.80 10.14
N ARG A 108 -11.35 9.26 11.05
CA ARG A 108 -11.51 7.94 11.68
C ARG A 108 -10.79 8.00 13.03
N ASP A 109 -11.13 7.07 13.94
CA ASP A 109 -10.30 6.80 15.10
C ASP A 109 -8.80 6.76 14.72
N PRO A 110 -7.97 7.63 15.33
CA PRO A 110 -6.62 7.88 14.84
C PRO A 110 -5.70 6.66 15.00
N MET A 111 -5.95 5.81 16.00
CA MET A 111 -5.16 4.60 16.26
C MET A 111 -5.50 3.51 15.25
N GLU A 112 -6.79 3.30 14.98
CA GLU A 112 -7.24 2.37 13.94
C GLU A 112 -6.82 2.80 12.55
N ARG A 113 -6.92 4.10 12.24
CA ARG A 113 -6.44 4.64 10.97
C ARG A 113 -4.94 4.40 10.83
N ALA A 114 -4.14 4.76 11.83
CA ALA A 114 -2.70 4.60 11.79
C ALA A 114 -2.31 3.13 11.57
N TYR A 115 -2.93 2.22 12.33
CA TYR A 115 -2.66 0.79 12.19
C TYR A 115 -3.16 0.22 10.86
N SER A 116 -4.32 0.65 10.38
CA SER A 116 -4.82 0.25 9.05
C SER A 116 -3.93 0.77 7.91
N HIS A 117 -3.33 1.94 8.06
CA HIS A 117 -2.40 2.50 7.08
C HIS A 117 -1.06 1.76 7.13
N TYR A 118 -0.57 1.45 8.32
CA TYR A 118 0.57 0.55 8.47
C TYR A 118 0.36 -0.82 7.80
N LEU A 119 -0.78 -1.47 8.02
CA LEU A 119 -1.07 -2.75 7.37
C LEU A 119 -1.21 -2.63 5.85
N HIS A 120 -1.73 -1.50 5.36
CA HIS A 120 -1.76 -1.20 3.93
C HIS A 120 -0.34 -1.15 3.36
N ASP A 121 0.55 -0.41 4.00
CA ASP A 121 1.92 -0.24 3.57
C ASP A 121 2.69 -1.55 3.65
N VAL A 122 2.50 -2.32 4.72
CA VAL A 122 3.07 -3.68 4.81
C VAL A 122 2.57 -4.56 3.66
N ALA A 123 1.29 -4.49 3.31
CA ALA A 123 0.73 -5.28 2.22
C ALA A 123 1.24 -4.82 0.84
N GLN A 124 1.16 -3.53 0.52
CA GLN A 124 1.60 -3.00 -0.77
C GLN A 124 3.12 -3.08 -0.94
N HIS A 125 3.84 -2.65 0.10
CA HIS A 125 5.28 -2.57 0.07
C HIS A 125 5.95 -3.85 0.52
N GLN A 126 5.27 -4.98 0.69
CA GLN A 126 5.98 -6.25 0.86
C GLN A 126 6.95 -6.52 -0.32
N LYS A 127 6.61 -6.01 -1.51
CA LYS A 127 7.49 -6.06 -2.69
C LYS A 127 8.80 -5.28 -2.53
N ILE A 128 8.78 -4.23 -1.70
CA ILE A 128 9.86 -3.25 -1.53
C ILE A 128 10.58 -3.46 -0.18
N HIS A 129 9.82 -3.74 0.88
CA HIS A 129 10.21 -3.88 2.28
C HIS A 129 10.10 -5.30 2.80
N GLY A 130 9.82 -6.31 1.97
CA GLY A 130 9.98 -7.73 2.36
C GLY A 130 11.39 -8.05 2.88
N HIS A 131 12.30 -7.08 2.71
CA HIS A 131 13.69 -7.07 3.09
C HIS A 131 14.05 -5.97 4.12
N ALA A 132 13.11 -5.35 4.83
CA ALA A 132 13.46 -4.43 5.92
C ALA A 132 12.63 -4.67 7.18
N ASP A 133 13.20 -4.34 8.34
CA ASP A 133 12.47 -4.35 9.60
C ASP A 133 11.44 -3.22 9.59
N TYR A 134 10.17 -3.60 9.45
CA TYR A 134 9.06 -2.65 9.36
C TYR A 134 8.07 -2.88 10.50
N SER A 135 8.48 -2.46 11.71
CA SER A 135 7.64 -2.50 12.90
C SER A 135 6.84 -1.20 13.04
N PHE A 136 5.56 -1.32 13.42
CA PHE A 136 4.72 -0.17 13.73
C PHE A 136 5.32 0.70 14.85
N TRP A 137 6.05 0.08 15.78
CA TRP A 137 6.65 0.75 16.93
C TRP A 137 7.93 1.52 16.62
N SER A 138 8.45 1.42 15.40
CA SER A 138 9.56 2.27 14.98
C SER A 138 9.12 3.74 15.00
N PRO A 139 9.87 4.67 15.62
CA PRO A 139 9.51 6.08 15.66
C PRO A 139 9.27 6.70 14.28
N ALA A 140 10.06 6.31 13.27
CA ALA A 140 9.89 6.78 11.89
C ALA A 140 8.58 6.28 11.27
N VAL A 141 8.20 5.03 11.58
CA VAL A 141 6.93 4.44 11.11
C VAL A 141 5.75 5.09 11.83
N MET A 142 5.81 5.27 13.14
CA MET A 142 4.78 5.97 13.89
C MET A 142 4.59 7.41 13.40
N ALA A 143 5.68 8.16 13.18
CA ALA A 143 5.61 9.56 12.73
C ALA A 143 4.93 9.72 11.36
N LYS A 144 5.04 8.71 10.48
CA LYS A 144 4.31 8.67 9.21
C LYS A 144 2.79 8.63 9.43
N TYR A 145 2.33 7.91 10.45
CA TYR A 145 0.91 7.65 10.65
C TYR A 145 0.27 8.48 11.75
N LEU A 146 1.04 9.01 12.70
CA LEU A 146 0.57 9.81 13.84
C LEU A 146 1.16 11.20 13.73
N PHE A 147 0.37 12.13 13.20
CA PHE A 147 0.73 13.53 13.03
C PHE A 147 -0.44 14.43 13.45
N PRO A 148 -0.16 15.68 13.87
CA PRO A 148 -1.20 16.62 14.30
C PRO A 148 -2.08 17.04 13.11
N LEU A 149 -3.39 16.90 13.28
CA LEU A 149 -4.43 17.20 12.29
C LEU A 149 -4.99 18.60 12.45
N GLU A 150 -5.17 19.05 13.69
CA GLU A 150 -5.79 20.34 14.00
C GLU A 150 -5.07 21.52 13.28
N PRO A 151 -3.73 21.63 13.30
CA PRO A 151 -3.04 22.71 12.58
C PRO A 151 -3.25 22.66 11.06
N ARG A 152 -3.41 21.46 10.48
CA ARG A 152 -3.68 21.29 9.04
C ARG A 152 -5.08 21.77 8.70
N LEU A 153 -6.09 21.40 9.51
CA LEU A 153 -7.46 21.84 9.28
C LEU A 153 -7.63 23.35 9.52
N HIS A 154 -6.92 23.94 10.47
CA HIS A 154 -6.89 25.39 10.61
C HIS A 154 -6.40 26.09 9.33
N LYS A 155 -5.32 25.59 8.72
CA LYS A 155 -4.79 26.13 7.46
C LYS A 155 -5.76 25.92 6.30
N LEU A 156 -6.44 24.77 6.21
CA LEU A 156 -7.50 24.55 5.22
C LEU A 156 -8.64 25.57 5.39
N CYS A 157 -9.17 25.72 6.60
CA CYS A 157 -10.23 26.69 6.88
C CYS A 157 -9.79 28.14 6.63
N ALA A 158 -8.53 28.47 6.91
CA ALA A 158 -7.99 29.81 6.65
C ALA A 158 -7.89 30.12 5.15
N HIS A 159 -7.56 29.13 4.31
CA HIS A 159 -7.43 29.34 2.86
C HIS A 159 -8.76 29.21 2.11
N PHE A 160 -9.58 28.23 2.46
CA PHE A 160 -10.81 27.93 1.72
C PHE A 160 -12.08 28.46 2.39
N GLY A 161 -12.03 28.93 3.64
CA GLY A 161 -13.20 29.26 4.44
C GLY A 161 -13.74 28.04 5.19
N SER A 162 -14.10 28.21 6.47
CA SER A 162 -14.61 27.13 7.33
C SER A 162 -15.90 26.49 6.83
N GLU A 163 -16.73 27.27 6.14
CA GLU A 163 -17.97 26.85 5.51
C GLU A 163 -17.73 25.96 4.28
N ASN A 164 -16.50 25.92 3.77
CA ASN A 164 -16.10 25.14 2.60
C ASN A 164 -15.27 23.89 2.98
N VAL A 165 -15.05 23.65 4.27
CA VAL A 165 -14.33 22.48 4.80
C VAL A 165 -15.30 21.57 5.59
N PHE A 166 -15.40 20.32 5.15
CA PHE A 166 -16.38 19.36 5.65
C PHE A 166 -15.71 18.09 6.16
N GLY A 167 -16.20 17.58 7.29
CA GLY A 167 -15.80 16.30 7.84
C GLY A 167 -16.65 15.16 7.27
N PHE A 168 -16.03 14.01 7.06
CA PHE A 168 -16.72 12.74 6.82
C PHE A 168 -16.17 11.68 7.78
N ALA A 169 -17.02 10.95 8.48
CA ALA A 169 -16.60 9.82 9.32
C ALA A 169 -17.70 8.76 9.39
N PHE A 170 -17.31 7.49 9.29
CA PHE A 170 -18.26 6.38 9.44
C PHE A 170 -18.81 6.32 10.87
N GLY A 171 -20.12 6.09 10.98
CA GLY A 171 -20.81 5.93 12.27
C GLY A 171 -21.21 7.24 12.95
N GLU A 172 -20.86 8.39 12.36
CA GLU A 172 -21.25 9.71 12.85
C GLU A 172 -22.37 10.31 11.99
N ASP A 173 -22.92 11.45 12.40
CA ASP A 173 -23.92 12.17 11.62
C ASP A 173 -23.34 12.70 10.30
N MET A 174 -23.82 12.16 9.18
CA MET A 174 -23.40 12.53 7.83
C MET A 174 -24.34 13.55 7.17
N SER A 175 -25.39 14.00 7.84
CA SER A 175 -26.39 14.91 7.27
C SER A 175 -25.77 16.17 6.66
N ARG A 176 -24.75 16.75 7.30
CA ARG A 176 -24.05 17.94 6.82
C ARG A 176 -23.29 17.70 5.52
N VAL A 177 -22.53 16.60 5.43
CA VAL A 177 -21.78 16.28 4.20
C VAL A 177 -22.71 15.85 3.08
N GLU A 178 -23.78 15.11 3.38
CA GLU A 178 -24.79 14.74 2.38
C GLU A 178 -25.53 15.97 1.84
N THR A 179 -25.93 16.91 2.71
CA THR A 179 -26.56 18.16 2.30
C THR A 179 -25.61 18.97 1.42
N MET A 180 -24.35 19.09 1.80
CA MET A 180 -23.34 19.73 0.96
C MET A 180 -23.23 19.06 -0.41
N LEU A 181 -23.19 17.73 -0.47
CA LEU A 181 -23.10 17.00 -1.74
C LEU A 181 -24.34 17.21 -2.61
N ARG A 182 -25.54 17.18 -2.01
CA ARG A 182 -26.81 17.47 -2.71
C ARG A 182 -26.80 18.88 -3.30
N ASP A 183 -26.52 19.88 -2.49
CA ASP A 183 -26.54 21.28 -2.92
C ASP A 183 -25.44 21.58 -3.95
N PHE A 184 -24.23 21.07 -3.72
CA PHE A 184 -23.07 21.41 -4.53
C PHE A 184 -23.11 20.73 -5.91
N ALA A 185 -23.50 19.45 -5.96
CA ALA A 185 -23.58 18.66 -7.19
C ALA A 185 -24.99 18.60 -7.80
N GLY A 186 -25.99 19.23 -7.18
CA GLY A 186 -27.38 19.21 -7.65
C GLY A 186 -27.99 17.80 -7.59
N LEU A 187 -27.71 17.05 -6.53
CA LEU A 187 -28.34 15.75 -6.29
C LEU A 187 -29.75 15.97 -5.71
N GLY A 188 -30.68 15.05 -5.99
CA GLY A 188 -32.04 15.14 -5.47
C GLY A 188 -32.10 15.10 -3.93
N ASP A 189 -33.18 15.65 -3.36
CA ASP A 189 -33.40 15.71 -1.90
C ASP A 189 -33.44 14.32 -1.24
N ASP A 190 -33.78 13.28 -2.01
CA ASP A 190 -33.82 11.88 -1.59
C ASP A 190 -32.46 11.16 -1.67
N TRP A 191 -31.43 11.81 -2.23
CA TRP A 191 -30.11 11.21 -2.33
C TRP A 191 -29.41 11.12 -0.97
N SER A 192 -28.81 9.96 -0.70
CA SER A 192 -27.99 9.69 0.49
C SER A 192 -26.82 8.76 0.14
N LEU A 193 -25.86 8.68 1.05
CA LEU A 193 -24.71 7.79 0.93
C LEU A 193 -25.14 6.33 1.18
N ASP A 194 -24.89 5.44 0.23
CA ASP A 194 -25.18 4.01 0.38
C ASP A 194 -24.07 3.32 1.20
N LEU A 195 -24.30 3.19 2.51
CA LEU A 195 -23.38 2.55 3.45
C LEU A 195 -23.37 1.02 3.38
N SER A 196 -24.25 0.40 2.58
CA SER A 196 -24.28 -1.06 2.43
C SER A 196 -23.12 -1.59 1.58
N ASP A 197 -22.55 -0.72 0.74
CA ASP A 197 -21.41 -1.01 -0.13
C ASP A 197 -20.09 -0.60 0.54
N ASN A 198 -19.23 -1.57 0.85
CA ASN A 198 -17.87 -1.33 1.32
C ASN A 198 -16.85 -1.67 0.22
N PRO A 199 -16.42 -0.68 -0.58
CA PRO A 199 -15.46 -0.91 -1.66
C PRO A 199 -14.04 -1.22 -1.17
N ALA A 200 -13.78 -1.14 0.14
CA ALA A 200 -12.45 -1.36 0.73
C ALA A 200 -12.52 -2.27 1.97
N PRO A 201 -12.48 -3.62 1.80
CA PRO A 201 -12.70 -4.61 2.86
C PRO A 201 -11.57 -4.71 3.93
N GLY A 202 -10.87 -3.61 4.21
CA GLY A 202 -9.71 -3.57 5.11
C GLY A 202 -8.47 -4.26 4.53
N PHE A 203 -7.34 -4.21 5.24
CA PHE A 203 -6.12 -4.90 4.85
C PHE A 203 -5.80 -6.06 5.79
N THR A 204 -5.08 -7.05 5.25
CA THR A 204 -4.55 -8.20 5.98
C THR A 204 -3.03 -8.09 6.03
N SER A 205 -2.42 -8.61 7.10
CA SER A 205 -0.97 -8.77 7.12
C SER A 205 -0.57 -9.93 6.21
N PRO A 206 0.57 -9.83 5.53
CA PRO A 206 1.07 -10.92 4.72
C PRO A 206 1.60 -12.07 5.59
N GLN A 207 1.63 -13.25 4.97
CA GLN A 207 2.28 -14.45 5.47
C GLN A 207 3.33 -14.92 4.47
N CYS A 208 4.41 -15.51 4.96
CA CYS A 208 5.40 -16.17 4.14
C CYS A 208 5.58 -17.61 4.64
N PHE A 209 5.79 -18.52 3.70
CA PHE A 209 6.06 -19.93 3.95
C PHE A 209 7.28 -20.33 3.12
N TYR A 210 8.28 -20.90 3.78
CA TYR A 210 9.49 -21.38 3.12
C TYR A 210 10.18 -22.44 3.98
N ASN A 211 10.68 -23.47 3.32
CA ASN A 211 11.62 -24.42 3.89
C ASN A 211 12.58 -24.87 2.77
N GLY A 212 13.88 -24.72 3.00
CA GLY A 212 14.89 -25.06 2.01
C GLY A 212 15.16 -26.56 1.89
N ASP A 213 14.83 -27.34 2.92
CA ASP A 213 15.31 -28.72 3.07
C ASP A 213 14.20 -29.76 2.85
N ARG A 214 12.94 -29.36 2.91
CA ARG A 214 11.79 -30.26 2.76
C ARG A 214 10.53 -29.56 2.31
N ASP A 215 9.61 -30.34 1.78
CA ASP A 215 8.26 -29.92 1.47
C ASP A 215 7.51 -29.51 2.76
N MET A 216 6.61 -28.55 2.62
CA MET A 216 5.73 -28.04 3.67
C MET A 216 4.27 -28.23 3.30
N GLU A 217 3.44 -28.45 4.30
CA GLU A 217 2.00 -28.36 4.21
C GLU A 217 1.55 -26.96 4.62
N VAL A 218 0.76 -26.30 3.76
CA VAL A 218 0.33 -24.92 3.96
C VAL A 218 -1.20 -24.87 3.96
N PRO A 219 -1.84 -24.58 5.11
CA PRO A 219 -3.30 -24.48 5.20
C PRO A 219 -3.79 -23.14 4.64
N LEU A 220 -4.56 -23.17 3.55
CA LEU A 220 -5.09 -21.98 2.86
C LEU A 220 -6.48 -22.27 2.30
N GLN A 221 -7.41 -21.32 2.42
CA GLN A 221 -8.75 -21.39 1.82
C GLN A 221 -9.42 -22.77 1.97
N GLU A 222 -9.53 -23.25 3.22
CA GLU A 222 -10.20 -24.52 3.58
C GLU A 222 -9.51 -25.80 3.08
N LYS A 223 -8.30 -25.69 2.52
CA LYS A 223 -7.50 -26.80 2.01
C LYS A 223 -6.07 -26.78 2.53
N VAL A 224 -5.42 -27.93 2.46
CA VAL A 224 -3.99 -28.07 2.70
C VAL A 224 -3.29 -28.22 1.35
N TYR A 225 -2.29 -27.37 1.10
CA TYR A 225 -1.46 -27.43 -0.11
C TYR A 225 -0.04 -27.86 0.22
N ARG A 226 0.60 -28.58 -0.69
CA ARG A 226 2.04 -28.85 -0.63
C ARG A 226 2.82 -27.69 -1.27
N LEU A 227 3.75 -27.14 -0.50
CA LEU A 227 4.79 -26.22 -0.96
C LEU A 227 6.11 -27.00 -0.99
N ARG A 228 6.73 -27.12 -2.17
CA ARG A 228 7.96 -27.90 -2.33
C ARG A 228 9.16 -27.25 -1.63
N ALA A 229 10.13 -28.07 -1.24
CA ALA A 229 11.42 -27.61 -0.72
C ALA A 229 12.05 -26.56 -1.65
N GLY A 230 12.62 -25.50 -1.07
CA GLY A 230 13.23 -24.40 -1.81
C GLY A 230 12.24 -23.44 -2.48
N HIS A 231 10.93 -23.64 -2.35
CA HIS A 231 9.92 -22.70 -2.82
C HIS A 231 9.50 -21.74 -1.69
N LEU A 232 9.41 -20.45 -1.99
CA LEU A 232 8.83 -19.43 -1.11
C LEU A 232 7.44 -19.07 -1.59
N LEU A 233 6.46 -19.18 -0.70
CA LEU A 233 5.10 -18.68 -0.91
C LEU A 233 4.85 -17.47 -0.02
N VAL A 234 4.50 -16.36 -0.65
CA VAL A 234 4.01 -15.14 0.00
C VAL A 234 2.51 -15.02 -0.22
N VAL A 235 1.73 -15.01 0.86
CA VAL A 235 0.27 -14.87 0.84
C VAL A 235 -0.09 -13.45 1.26
N ASN A 236 -0.65 -12.68 0.33
CA ASN A 236 -0.94 -11.26 0.47
C ASN A 236 -2.00 -10.78 -0.55
N ARG A 237 -3.15 -11.46 -0.63
CA ARG A 237 -4.26 -11.14 -1.54
C ARG A 237 -3.77 -10.98 -2.99
N GLN A 238 -4.07 -9.86 -3.67
CA GLN A 238 -3.62 -9.60 -5.04
C GLN A 238 -2.10 -9.47 -5.18
N PHE A 239 -1.35 -9.30 -4.09
CA PHE A 239 0.11 -9.22 -4.07
C PHE A 239 0.79 -10.53 -3.67
N SER A 240 0.04 -11.63 -3.62
CA SER A 240 0.61 -12.95 -3.35
C SER A 240 1.60 -13.36 -4.44
N VAL A 241 2.60 -14.17 -4.07
CA VAL A 241 3.66 -14.65 -4.97
C VAL A 241 4.08 -16.06 -4.59
N LEU A 242 4.30 -16.90 -5.60
CA LEU A 242 5.06 -18.14 -5.46
C LEU A 242 6.40 -17.99 -6.20
N ARG A 243 7.52 -18.10 -5.49
CA ARG A 243 8.86 -18.21 -6.07
C ARG A 243 9.36 -19.64 -5.94
N LYS A 244 9.63 -20.26 -7.07
CA LYS A 244 10.22 -21.60 -7.16
C LYS A 244 11.74 -21.46 -7.06
N GLU A 245 12.38 -22.36 -6.31
CA GLU A 245 13.84 -22.42 -6.17
C GLU A 245 14.48 -21.06 -5.81
N ILE A 246 13.87 -20.33 -4.89
CA ILE A 246 14.40 -19.04 -4.47
C ILE A 246 15.74 -19.23 -3.76
N ASN A 247 16.64 -18.24 -3.88
CA ASN A 247 17.87 -18.22 -3.11
C ASN A 247 17.58 -18.38 -1.60
N ARG A 248 18.18 -19.39 -0.97
CA ARG A 248 17.91 -19.76 0.43
C ARG A 248 18.17 -18.63 1.42
N PRO A 249 19.35 -17.99 1.44
CA PRO A 249 19.61 -16.83 2.30
C PRO A 249 18.54 -15.73 2.18
N LEU A 250 18.11 -15.42 0.95
CA LEU A 250 17.07 -14.42 0.72
C LEU A 250 15.72 -14.82 1.31
N ALA A 251 15.30 -16.06 1.07
CA ALA A 251 14.04 -16.58 1.59
C ALA A 251 14.03 -16.60 3.12
N GLU A 252 15.15 -17.01 3.74
CA GLU A 252 15.35 -16.98 5.19
C GLU A 252 15.30 -15.54 5.74
N GLN A 253 15.91 -14.57 5.05
CA GLN A 253 15.80 -13.16 5.42
C GLN A 253 14.36 -12.63 5.33
N ILE A 254 13.62 -12.96 4.26
CA ILE A 254 12.20 -12.59 4.13
C ILE A 254 11.41 -13.20 5.30
N MET A 255 11.60 -14.49 5.58
CA MET A 255 10.95 -15.18 6.70
C MET A 255 11.26 -14.54 8.05
N MET A 256 12.53 -14.19 8.30
CA MET A 256 12.96 -13.54 9.52
C MET A 256 12.29 -12.16 9.68
N ARG A 257 12.25 -11.36 8.63
CA ARG A 257 11.69 -9.99 8.66
C ARG A 257 10.17 -9.96 8.77
N GLN A 258 9.49 -11.04 8.39
CA GLN A 258 8.08 -11.21 8.71
C GLN A 258 7.80 -11.20 10.22
N ALA A 259 8.78 -11.56 11.06
CA ALA A 259 8.63 -11.49 12.52
C ALA A 259 8.67 -10.05 13.06
N ALA A 260 9.29 -9.11 12.33
CA ALA A 260 9.32 -7.69 12.70
C ALA A 260 7.97 -6.99 12.44
N LEU A 261 7.09 -7.58 11.63
CA LEU A 261 5.77 -7.02 11.35
C LEU A 261 4.89 -7.05 12.60
N THR A 262 4.46 -5.87 13.03
CA THR A 262 3.46 -5.71 14.09
C THR A 262 2.08 -6.21 13.62
N ARG A 263 1.69 -7.42 14.05
CA ARG A 263 0.35 -8.00 13.78
C ARG A 263 -0.67 -7.73 14.88
N GLN A 264 -0.20 -7.19 16.00
CA GLN A 264 -1.00 -6.75 17.13
C GLN A 264 -0.49 -5.39 17.58
N PHE A 265 -1.38 -4.40 17.60
CA PHE A 265 -1.09 -3.07 18.12
C PHE A 265 -1.93 -2.81 19.37
N ASP A 266 -1.28 -2.88 20.53
CA ASP A 266 -1.89 -2.52 21.81
C ASP A 266 -1.68 -1.03 22.07
N THR A 267 -2.74 -0.23 21.94
CA THR A 267 -2.67 1.22 22.20
C THR A 267 -2.31 1.52 23.66
N GLY A 268 -2.52 0.56 24.56
CA GLY A 268 -2.13 0.60 25.98
C GLY A 268 -0.64 0.82 26.21
N MET A 269 0.22 0.41 25.27
CA MET A 269 1.68 0.61 25.36
C MET A 269 2.10 2.09 25.26
N LEU A 270 1.24 2.95 24.70
CA LEU A 270 1.46 4.40 24.75
C LEU A 270 1.15 4.93 26.16
N GLN A 271 1.80 6.02 26.56
CA GLN A 271 1.39 6.68 27.80
C GLN A 271 -0.03 7.26 27.66
N LYS A 272 -0.82 7.25 28.73
CA LYS A 272 -2.18 7.79 28.75
C LYS A 272 -2.25 9.23 28.24
N VAL A 273 -1.28 10.07 28.63
CA VAL A 273 -1.18 11.47 28.17
C VAL A 273 -0.92 11.58 26.66
N THR A 274 -0.08 10.72 26.11
CA THR A 274 0.21 10.67 24.67
C THR A 274 -1.02 10.26 23.88
N ARG A 275 -1.74 9.22 24.33
CA ARG A 275 -3.02 8.83 23.71
C ARG A 275 -4.02 9.97 23.75
N ALA A 276 -4.26 10.56 24.92
CA ALA A 276 -5.19 11.68 25.07
C ALA A 276 -4.87 12.81 24.09
N ARG A 277 -3.59 13.21 23.98
CA ARG A 277 -3.17 14.24 23.02
C ARG A 277 -3.54 13.92 21.56
N ILE A 278 -3.35 12.68 21.12
CA ILE A 278 -3.69 12.25 19.75
C ILE A 278 -5.20 12.29 19.52
N TYR A 279 -5.99 11.80 20.49
CA TYR A 279 -7.44 11.82 20.43
C TYR A 279 -8.00 13.24 20.46
N ASP A 280 -7.51 14.09 21.37
CA ASP A 280 -7.96 15.47 21.52
C ASP A 280 -7.64 16.30 20.27
N ASP A 281 -6.45 16.13 19.67
CA ASP A 281 -6.10 16.75 18.39
C ASP A 281 -7.05 16.32 17.26
N THR A 282 -7.39 15.02 17.19
CA THR A 282 -8.34 14.50 16.20
C THR A 282 -9.76 15.05 16.41
N CYS A 283 -10.23 15.16 17.66
CA CYS A 283 -11.53 15.75 17.98
C CYS A 283 -11.59 17.25 17.68
N ARG A 284 -10.52 18.02 17.96
CA ARG A 284 -10.45 19.44 17.60
C ARG A 284 -10.41 19.64 16.08
N ALA A 285 -9.65 18.80 15.36
CA ALA A 285 -9.67 18.76 13.91
C ALA A 285 -11.09 18.46 13.37
N ALA A 286 -11.77 17.45 13.92
CA ALA A 286 -13.16 17.13 13.57
C ALA A 286 -14.12 18.31 13.75
N ALA A 287 -14.01 19.03 14.88
CA ALA A 287 -14.81 20.22 15.14
C ALA A 287 -14.58 21.33 14.11
N LEU A 288 -13.35 21.52 13.63
CA LEU A 288 -13.04 22.47 12.54
C LEU A 288 -13.68 22.06 11.21
N ALA A 289 -13.77 20.76 10.95
CA ALA A 289 -14.52 20.19 9.82
C ALA A 289 -16.04 20.11 10.10
N GLY A 290 -16.48 20.60 11.27
CA GLY A 290 -17.81 20.57 11.87
C GLY A 290 -18.51 19.22 11.76
N ILE A 291 -17.81 18.20 12.24
CA ILE A 291 -18.40 16.93 12.69
C ILE A 291 -17.97 16.71 14.16
N GLU A 292 -18.80 16.02 14.94
CA GLU A 292 -18.45 15.61 16.30
C GLU A 292 -18.04 14.13 16.26
N LEU A 293 -16.78 13.82 16.58
CA LEU A 293 -16.32 12.43 16.66
C LEU A 293 -16.45 11.90 18.09
N ARG A 294 -17.10 10.75 18.25
CA ARG A 294 -17.24 10.08 19.55
C ARG A 294 -16.12 9.08 19.75
N LEU A 295 -14.93 9.58 20.06
CA LEU A 295 -13.74 8.75 20.24
C LEU A 295 -13.49 8.40 21.72
N SER A 296 -12.96 7.20 21.96
CA SER A 296 -12.50 6.76 23.29
C SER A 296 -10.99 6.59 23.30
N SER A 297 -10.31 7.22 24.25
CA SER A 297 -8.86 7.08 24.48
C SER A 297 -8.48 5.87 25.36
N ALA A 298 -9.47 5.03 25.69
CA ALA A 298 -9.25 3.79 26.42
C ALA A 298 -8.27 2.86 25.67
N PRO A 299 -7.40 2.13 26.37
CA PRO A 299 -6.55 1.11 25.76
C PRO A 299 -7.39 0.10 24.97
N LYS A 300 -6.91 -0.25 23.78
CA LYS A 300 -7.50 -1.29 22.93
C LYS A 300 -6.42 -2.03 22.17
N VAL A 301 -6.68 -3.29 21.87
CA VAL A 301 -5.79 -4.16 21.10
C VAL A 301 -6.36 -4.31 19.69
N LEU A 302 -5.61 -3.83 18.70
CA LEU A 302 -5.96 -3.95 17.29
C LEU A 302 -5.22 -5.14 16.69
N LEU A 303 -5.97 -6.09 16.15
CA LEU A 303 -5.44 -7.31 15.56
C LEU A 303 -5.49 -7.25 14.03
N SER A 304 -4.37 -7.57 13.40
CA SER A 304 -4.36 -7.81 11.96
C SER A 304 -5.01 -9.16 11.68
N LYS A 305 -5.98 -9.18 10.76
CA LYS A 305 -6.30 -10.43 10.06
C LYS A 305 -5.09 -10.84 9.23
N VAL A 306 -4.79 -12.13 9.16
CA VAL A 306 -3.70 -12.61 8.33
C VAL A 306 -4.23 -13.06 6.98
N SER A 307 -3.47 -12.80 5.92
CA SER A 307 -3.89 -13.11 4.56
C SER A 307 -3.95 -14.62 4.36
N THR A 308 -5.11 -15.14 4.01
CA THR A 308 -5.31 -16.54 3.61
C THR A 308 -5.65 -16.67 2.12
N ASP A 309 -5.99 -15.56 1.48
CA ASP A 309 -6.48 -15.55 0.11
C ASP A 309 -5.34 -15.54 -0.90
N LEU A 310 -5.39 -16.49 -1.83
CA LEU A 310 -4.49 -16.57 -2.97
C LEU A 310 -5.23 -16.33 -4.29
N PRO A 311 -4.60 -15.64 -5.25
CA PRO A 311 -5.10 -15.56 -6.62
C PRO A 311 -5.20 -16.96 -7.26
N PRO A 312 -6.23 -17.22 -8.09
CA PRO A 312 -6.43 -18.53 -8.73
C PRO A 312 -5.21 -19.03 -9.52
N HIS A 313 -4.44 -18.14 -10.14
CA HIS A 313 -3.26 -18.51 -10.92
C HIS A 313 -2.08 -19.00 -10.05
N ILE A 314 -2.02 -18.62 -8.77
CA ILE A 314 -1.04 -19.14 -7.82
C ILE A 314 -1.52 -20.47 -7.26
N LEU A 315 -2.80 -20.57 -6.90
CA LEU A 315 -3.40 -21.82 -6.42
C LEU A 315 -3.20 -22.98 -7.39
N LYS A 316 -3.36 -22.74 -8.70
CA LYS A 316 -3.12 -23.74 -9.75
C LYS A 316 -1.68 -24.25 -9.81
N GLN A 317 -0.73 -23.54 -9.21
CA GLN A 317 0.68 -23.93 -9.16
C GLN A 317 1.06 -24.71 -7.89
N LEU A 318 0.16 -24.77 -6.91
CA LEU A 318 0.32 -25.54 -5.69
C LEU A 318 -0.38 -26.90 -5.85
N GLU A 319 0.19 -27.93 -5.22
CA GLU A 319 -0.40 -29.27 -5.23
C GLU A 319 -1.40 -29.37 -4.06
N PRO A 320 -2.72 -29.48 -4.29
CA PRO A 320 -3.68 -29.68 -3.22
C PRO A 320 -3.54 -31.10 -2.65
N LEU A 321 -3.50 -31.21 -1.32
CA LEU A 321 -3.41 -32.50 -0.62
C LEU A 321 -4.80 -33.00 -0.20
N CYS A 322 -5.55 -32.17 0.54
CA CYS A 322 -6.90 -32.47 1.02
C CYS A 322 -7.62 -31.18 1.44
N SER A 323 -8.93 -31.26 1.67
CA SER A 323 -9.69 -30.25 2.40
C SER A 323 -9.51 -30.40 3.92
N PHE A 324 -9.83 -29.36 4.69
CA PHE A 324 -9.84 -29.46 6.16
C PHE A 324 -10.87 -30.50 6.65
N ASP A 325 -12.03 -30.57 6.01
CA ASP A 325 -13.06 -31.56 6.34
C ASP A 325 -12.59 -32.98 6.05
N GLU A 326 -11.89 -33.21 4.93
CA GLU A 326 -11.27 -34.51 4.62
C GLU A 326 -10.19 -34.87 5.63
N ALA A 327 -9.31 -33.91 5.99
CA ALA A 327 -8.27 -34.13 7.00
C ALA A 327 -8.87 -34.50 8.37
N VAL A 328 -9.93 -33.78 8.79
CA VAL A 328 -10.65 -34.06 10.02
C VAL A 328 -11.35 -35.43 9.95
N ALA A 329 -12.06 -35.73 8.86
CA ALA A 329 -12.72 -37.03 8.66
C ALA A 329 -11.71 -38.18 8.76
N GLN A 330 -10.55 -38.08 8.10
CA GLN A 330 -9.47 -39.07 8.19
C GLN A 330 -8.97 -39.24 9.63
N MET A 331 -8.83 -38.16 10.41
CA MET A 331 -8.43 -38.23 11.82
C MET A 331 -9.46 -38.97 12.68
N PHE A 332 -10.76 -38.80 12.40
CA PHE A 332 -11.84 -39.48 13.13
C PHE A 332 -12.00 -40.94 12.69
N GLU A 333 -11.83 -41.24 11.41
CA GLU A 333 -11.89 -42.60 10.86
C GLU A 333 -10.72 -43.48 11.30
N ALA A 334 -9.52 -42.89 11.45
CA ALA A 334 -8.33 -43.61 11.92
C ALA A 334 -8.45 -44.14 13.37
N GLY A 335 -9.46 -43.69 14.13
CA GLY A 335 -9.66 -44.05 15.54
C GLY A 335 -8.57 -43.51 16.46
N THR A 336 -8.78 -43.59 17.79
CA THR A 336 -7.81 -43.14 18.80
C THR A 336 -6.55 -44.00 18.90
N GLN A 337 -6.33 -44.95 17.98
CA GLN A 337 -5.11 -45.74 17.94
C GLN A 337 -3.94 -44.87 17.45
N ARG A 338 -3.37 -44.08 18.37
CA ARG A 338 -2.02 -43.55 18.25
C ARG A 338 -1.05 -44.73 18.27
N THR A 339 -0.92 -45.45 17.16
CA THR A 339 0.16 -46.42 17.03
C THR A 339 1.49 -45.65 16.99
N MET A 340 2.55 -46.20 17.57
CA MET A 340 3.91 -45.63 17.49
C MET A 340 4.30 -45.30 16.03
N ASN A 341 3.79 -46.07 15.05
CA ASN A 341 3.99 -45.80 13.63
C ASN A 341 3.37 -44.48 13.16
N THR A 342 2.20 -44.09 13.69
CA THR A 342 1.58 -42.79 13.38
C THR A 342 2.37 -41.62 13.97
N LEU A 343 3.03 -41.81 15.12
CA LEU A 343 3.95 -40.83 15.71
C LEU A 343 5.30 -40.74 14.97
N VAL A 344 5.78 -41.86 14.43
CA VAL A 344 7.05 -41.94 13.68
C VAL A 344 6.94 -41.43 12.24
N GLN A 345 5.73 -41.42 11.66
CA GLN A 345 5.48 -40.85 10.32
C GLN A 345 5.10 -39.36 10.31
N MET A 346 5.05 -38.69 11.47
CA MET A 346 4.95 -37.22 11.47
C MET A 346 6.27 -36.59 11.01
N PRO A 347 6.27 -35.64 10.07
CA PRO A 347 7.48 -34.98 9.60
C PRO A 347 8.20 -34.31 10.78
N HIS A 348 9.45 -34.72 11.01
CA HIS A 348 10.27 -34.32 12.17
C HIS A 348 10.19 -32.81 12.51
N ALA A 349 9.94 -32.45 13.76
CA ALA A 349 10.06 -31.06 14.21
C ALA A 349 11.52 -30.57 14.02
N GLY A 350 11.71 -29.43 13.36
CA GLY A 350 13.03 -28.83 13.13
C GLY A 350 13.59 -28.10 14.37
N PRO A 351 14.90 -27.84 14.43
CA PRO A 351 15.57 -27.23 15.57
C PRO A 351 15.22 -25.74 15.80
N SER A 352 15.35 -25.29 17.05
CA SER A 352 14.90 -23.98 17.58
C SER A 352 15.91 -22.83 17.39
N LEU A 353 15.37 -21.70 16.93
CA LEU A 353 15.99 -20.38 16.68
C LEU A 353 16.71 -19.76 17.91
N ALA A 354 16.44 -20.24 19.12
CA ALA A 354 17.05 -19.72 20.34
C ALA A 354 18.56 -20.05 20.47
N ARG A 355 19.07 -21.04 19.71
CA ARG A 355 20.46 -21.51 19.83
C ARG A 355 21.46 -20.72 18.97
N ASP A 356 21.01 -20.10 17.88
CA ASP A 356 21.87 -19.41 16.92
C ASP A 356 22.02 -17.90 17.20
N MET A 357 21.05 -17.31 17.91
CA MET A 357 21.10 -15.91 18.37
C MET A 357 22.20 -15.63 19.41
N ALA A 358 22.78 -16.66 20.04
CA ALA A 358 23.84 -16.53 21.03
C ALA A 358 25.26 -16.33 20.43
N ARG A 359 25.41 -16.36 19.10
CA ARG A 359 26.73 -16.29 18.42
C ARG A 359 27.05 -14.97 17.71
N LEU A 360 26.12 -14.00 17.68
CA LEU A 360 26.24 -12.78 16.86
C LEU A 360 26.42 -11.48 17.67
N GLY A 361 26.86 -11.57 18.92
CA GLY A 361 27.32 -10.42 19.69
C GLY A 361 28.84 -10.41 19.75
N LEU A 362 29.50 -9.63 18.88
CA LEU A 362 30.79 -8.94 19.09
C LEU A 362 31.38 -8.45 17.75
N SER A 363 31.18 -7.17 17.40
CA SER A 363 32.24 -6.21 17.07
C SER A 363 31.68 -4.92 16.45
N HIS A 364 32.31 -3.80 16.82
CA HIS A 364 31.81 -2.44 16.76
C HIS A 364 32.82 -1.52 16.03
N LEU A 365 32.29 -0.59 15.22
CA LEU A 365 32.64 0.85 15.05
C LEU A 365 33.78 1.34 14.10
N ARG A 366 33.42 2.21 13.12
CA ARG A 366 33.74 3.69 13.02
C ARG A 366 33.61 4.26 11.58
N ASP A 367 32.60 5.13 11.35
CA ASP A 367 32.55 6.58 10.96
C ASP A 367 33.66 7.30 10.12
N PRO A 368 33.41 8.47 9.45
CA PRO A 368 32.60 8.74 8.23
C PRO A 368 33.27 9.75 7.22
N ILE A 369 32.56 10.17 6.13
CA ILE A 369 32.43 11.55 5.54
C ILE A 369 32.51 11.68 3.96
N GLU A 370 31.41 12.24 3.38
CA GLU A 370 31.24 13.14 2.18
C GLU A 370 31.08 12.67 0.69
N PRO A 371 30.46 13.47 -0.24
CA PRO A 371 29.11 13.18 -0.78
C PRO A 371 28.99 13.00 -2.32
N ALA A 372 28.26 11.93 -2.74
CA ALA A 372 27.83 11.63 -4.12
C ALA A 372 26.38 11.06 -4.16
N PRO A 373 25.35 11.83 -3.77
CA PRO A 373 24.46 11.46 -2.67
C PRO A 373 23.36 10.42 -2.95
N PHE A 374 23.15 9.92 -4.17
CA PHE A 374 21.95 9.12 -4.47
C PHE A 374 22.23 7.66 -4.82
N ARG A 375 23.33 7.40 -5.55
CA ARG A 375 23.66 6.06 -6.05
C ARG A 375 24.25 5.16 -4.96
N ASP A 376 25.05 5.72 -4.06
CA ASP A 376 25.68 4.98 -2.97
C ASP A 376 24.67 4.63 -1.88
N ILE A 377 23.66 5.49 -1.65
CA ILE A 377 22.53 5.18 -0.77
C ILE A 377 21.80 3.94 -1.26
N GLN A 378 21.52 3.84 -2.57
CA GLN A 378 20.85 2.66 -3.14
C GLN A 378 21.69 1.38 -2.99
N ARG A 379 23.01 1.45 -3.21
CA ARG A 379 23.93 0.31 -3.03
C ARG A 379 24.08 -0.10 -1.57
N GLN A 380 24.21 0.85 -0.65
CA GLN A 380 24.29 0.60 0.79
C GLN A 380 22.99 -0.02 1.30
N ILE A 381 21.83 0.48 0.84
CA ILE A 381 20.54 -0.11 1.17
C ILE A 381 20.47 -1.56 0.65
N ILE A 382 20.94 -1.85 -0.58
CA ILE A 382 20.98 -3.23 -1.07
C ILE A 382 21.94 -4.10 -0.24
N HIS A 383 23.06 -3.56 0.23
CA HIS A 383 23.98 -4.28 1.09
C HIS A 383 23.35 -4.61 2.46
N ASP A 384 22.72 -3.62 3.09
CA ASP A 384 22.19 -3.74 4.46
C ASP A 384 20.85 -4.48 4.51
N TYR A 385 20.06 -4.34 3.46
CA TYR A 385 18.71 -4.89 3.38
C TYR A 385 18.61 -6.07 2.41
N GLY A 386 19.57 -6.30 1.53
CA GLY A 386 19.51 -7.34 0.49
C GLY A 386 18.95 -6.81 -0.84
N PRO A 387 18.92 -7.65 -1.88
CA PRO A 387 18.53 -7.28 -3.24
C PRO A 387 17.04 -6.95 -3.37
N ILE A 388 16.66 -5.73 -3.00
CA ILE A 388 15.29 -5.24 -3.16
C ILE A 388 15.04 -4.92 -4.64
N PRO A 389 14.00 -5.51 -5.28
CA PRO A 389 13.75 -5.35 -6.71
C PRO A 389 13.70 -3.88 -7.16
N LEU A 390 13.04 -3.00 -6.40
CA LEU A 390 12.91 -1.58 -6.74
C LEU A 390 14.27 -0.85 -6.79
N TYR A 391 15.18 -1.14 -5.86
CA TYR A 391 16.50 -0.48 -5.85
C TYR A 391 17.40 -1.03 -6.94
N ILE A 392 17.33 -2.33 -7.21
CA ILE A 392 18.08 -2.94 -8.31
C ILE A 392 17.54 -2.41 -9.65
N GLU A 393 16.22 -2.36 -9.83
CA GLU A 393 15.57 -1.81 -11.02
C GLU A 393 15.98 -0.35 -11.24
N ALA A 394 16.02 0.48 -10.19
CA ALA A 394 16.46 1.87 -10.29
C ALA A 394 17.95 2.00 -10.69
N LEU A 395 18.83 1.18 -10.11
CA LEU A 395 20.25 1.15 -10.47
C LEU A 395 20.47 0.68 -11.92
N MET A 396 19.79 -0.40 -12.32
CA MET A 396 19.86 -0.96 -13.67
C MET A 396 19.29 -0.01 -14.71
N SER A 397 18.14 0.60 -14.43
CA SER A 397 17.53 1.64 -15.26
C SER A 397 18.50 2.79 -15.51
N GLY A 398 19.27 3.17 -14.47
CA GLY A 398 20.33 4.18 -14.59
C GLY A 398 21.48 3.77 -15.53
N GLU A 399 21.92 2.51 -15.49
CA GLU A 399 22.96 1.99 -16.40
C GLU A 399 22.45 1.80 -17.83
N VAL A 400 21.24 1.26 -17.98
CA VAL A 400 20.55 1.12 -19.28
C VAL A 400 20.37 2.48 -19.96
N ALA A 401 20.00 3.53 -19.23
CA ALA A 401 19.89 4.88 -19.76
C ALA A 401 21.23 5.48 -20.24
N ARG A 402 22.36 4.96 -19.76
CA ARG A 402 23.71 5.35 -20.20
C ARG A 402 24.24 4.49 -21.34
N GLY A 403 23.51 3.45 -21.75
CA GLY A 403 23.97 2.45 -22.72
C GLY A 403 24.95 1.41 -22.13
N ASN A 404 25.08 1.35 -20.80
CA ASN A 404 26.01 0.44 -20.12
C ASN A 404 25.32 -0.90 -19.80
N TYR A 405 24.94 -1.67 -20.82
CA TYR A 405 24.13 -2.88 -20.63
C TYR A 405 24.86 -3.98 -19.85
N ASP A 406 26.15 -4.18 -20.11
CA ASP A 406 26.97 -5.15 -19.38
C ASP A 406 27.03 -4.81 -17.88
N ALA A 407 27.19 -3.53 -17.52
CA ALA A 407 27.19 -3.10 -16.12
C ALA A 407 25.82 -3.31 -15.45
N ALA A 408 24.72 -3.20 -16.20
CA ALA A 408 23.38 -3.50 -15.71
C ALA A 408 23.21 -5.01 -15.44
N LEU A 409 23.71 -5.87 -16.34
CA LEU A 409 23.72 -7.32 -16.17
C LEU A 409 24.63 -7.76 -15.02
N GLU A 410 25.85 -7.22 -14.94
CA GLU A 410 26.79 -7.49 -13.84
C GLU A 410 26.21 -7.08 -12.49
N LEU A 411 25.48 -5.96 -12.41
CA LEU A 411 24.75 -5.57 -11.21
C LEU A 411 23.69 -6.62 -10.86
N PHE A 412 22.90 -7.07 -11.82
CA PHE A 412 21.85 -8.07 -11.59
C PHE A 412 22.41 -9.42 -11.14
N ASP A 413 23.43 -9.93 -11.85
CA ASP A 413 24.08 -11.20 -11.55
C ASP A 413 24.85 -11.15 -10.24
N GLY A 414 25.52 -10.02 -9.95
CA GLY A 414 26.22 -9.77 -8.70
C GLY A 414 25.31 -9.81 -7.47
N PHE A 415 24.00 -9.60 -7.66
CA PHE A 415 22.98 -9.74 -6.63
C PHE A 415 22.24 -11.09 -6.67
N GLY A 416 22.67 -12.04 -7.50
CA GLY A 416 22.14 -13.41 -7.56
C GLY A 416 21.07 -13.65 -8.65
N GLY A 417 20.93 -12.71 -9.59
CA GLY A 417 20.10 -12.86 -10.79
C GLY A 417 18.61 -13.07 -10.49
N PRO A 418 17.85 -13.77 -11.35
CA PRO A 418 16.40 -13.89 -11.23
C PRO A 418 15.94 -14.64 -9.98
N ARG A 419 16.81 -15.49 -9.41
CA ARG A 419 16.54 -16.27 -8.19
C ARG A 419 16.72 -15.46 -6.91
N ALA A 420 17.29 -14.26 -7.01
CA ALA A 420 17.54 -13.38 -5.88
C ALA A 420 16.54 -12.22 -5.75
N LEU A 421 15.45 -12.25 -6.50
CA LEU A 421 14.37 -11.27 -6.37
C LEU A 421 13.05 -11.92 -5.97
N LEU A 422 12.35 -11.30 -5.02
CA LEU A 422 10.98 -11.69 -4.69
C LEU A 422 10.00 -11.38 -5.82
N TRP A 423 10.32 -10.45 -6.72
CA TRP A 423 9.51 -10.07 -7.89
C TRP A 423 10.36 -10.12 -9.14
N PRO A 424 9.84 -10.57 -10.30
CA PRO A 424 10.60 -10.45 -11.53
C PRO A 424 10.85 -8.97 -11.78
N MET A 425 12.03 -8.64 -12.26
CA MET A 425 12.35 -7.26 -12.61
C MET A 425 11.61 -6.88 -13.89
N ASP A 426 11.09 -5.66 -13.95
CA ASP A 426 10.32 -5.14 -15.08
C ASP A 426 10.91 -3.81 -15.53
N LEU A 427 11.75 -3.85 -16.58
CA LEU A 427 12.31 -2.66 -17.21
C LEU A 427 11.40 -2.10 -18.31
N ALA A 428 10.34 -2.82 -18.72
CA ALA A 428 9.52 -2.45 -19.86
C ALA A 428 8.87 -1.07 -19.69
N HIS A 429 8.37 -0.78 -18.49
CA HIS A 429 7.77 0.52 -18.18
C HIS A 429 8.81 1.65 -18.22
N PHE A 430 10.02 1.40 -17.70
CA PHE A 430 11.12 2.37 -17.74
C PHE A 430 11.57 2.67 -19.17
N LEU A 431 11.81 1.62 -19.97
CA LEU A 431 12.21 1.73 -21.37
C LEU A 431 11.18 2.53 -22.18
N LYS A 432 9.89 2.23 -22.01
CA LYS A 432 8.79 2.96 -22.65
C LYS A 432 8.78 4.43 -22.23
N ALA A 433 8.81 4.71 -20.93
CA ALA A 433 8.72 6.06 -20.39
C ALA A 433 9.88 6.96 -20.87
N ARG A 434 11.03 6.37 -21.20
CA ARG A 434 12.22 7.07 -21.70
C ARG A 434 12.43 6.96 -23.21
N SER A 435 11.55 6.26 -23.93
CA SER A 435 11.72 5.96 -25.36
C SER A 435 13.08 5.31 -25.68
N ILE A 436 13.54 4.40 -24.81
CA ILE A 436 14.78 3.65 -24.99
C ILE A 436 14.44 2.35 -25.71
N ALA A 437 14.96 2.16 -26.91
CA ALA A 437 14.96 0.88 -27.60
C ALA A 437 16.24 0.11 -27.22
N LEU A 438 16.10 -1.10 -26.70
CA LEU A 438 17.23 -1.99 -26.49
C LEU A 438 17.63 -2.65 -27.82
N PRO A 439 18.94 -2.85 -28.07
CA PRO A 439 19.39 -3.80 -29.08
C PRO A 439 18.76 -5.18 -28.85
N GLU A 440 18.35 -5.90 -29.90
CA GLU A 440 17.59 -7.17 -29.76
C GLU A 440 18.38 -8.26 -29.02
N ASP A 441 19.70 -8.30 -29.21
CA ASP A 441 20.60 -9.19 -28.48
C ASP A 441 20.64 -8.86 -26.98
N VAL A 442 20.63 -7.58 -26.62
CA VAL A 442 20.54 -7.13 -25.21
C VAL A 442 19.16 -7.44 -24.64
N ALA A 443 18.08 -7.19 -25.40
CA ALA A 443 16.73 -7.50 -24.99
C ALA A 443 16.57 -9.00 -24.73
N GLN A 444 17.08 -9.85 -25.63
CA GLN A 444 17.07 -11.30 -25.46
C GLN A 444 17.90 -11.71 -24.24
N THR A 445 19.07 -11.11 -24.02
CA THR A 445 19.90 -11.38 -22.83
C THR A 445 19.16 -11.05 -21.54
N PHE A 446 18.45 -9.91 -21.48
CA PHE A 446 17.59 -9.58 -20.34
C PHE A 446 16.41 -10.55 -20.18
N ARG A 447 15.76 -10.97 -21.27
CA ARG A 447 14.69 -11.99 -21.22
C ARG A 447 15.20 -13.32 -20.68
N ASP A 448 16.37 -13.77 -21.13
CA ASP A 448 17.02 -15.00 -20.68
C ASP A 448 17.40 -14.92 -19.19
N ALA A 449 17.76 -13.72 -18.73
CA ALA A 449 17.98 -13.42 -17.31
C ALA A 449 16.68 -13.29 -16.49
N GLY A 450 15.50 -13.45 -17.10
CA GLY A 450 14.20 -13.35 -16.44
C GLY A 450 13.74 -11.92 -16.15
N ILE A 451 14.34 -10.93 -16.80
CA ILE A 451 13.97 -9.51 -16.74
C ILE A 451 12.96 -9.24 -17.84
N ARG A 452 11.81 -8.67 -17.48
CA ARG A 452 10.81 -8.25 -18.46
C ARG A 452 11.23 -6.93 -19.09
N VAL A 453 11.41 -6.92 -20.42
CA VAL A 453 11.76 -5.73 -21.21
C VAL A 453 10.66 -5.29 -22.18
N ASP A 454 9.72 -6.19 -22.45
CA ASP A 454 8.57 -5.92 -23.30
C ASP A 454 7.33 -5.59 -22.46
N LEU A 455 6.54 -4.61 -22.88
CA LEU A 455 5.25 -4.37 -22.27
C LEU A 455 4.32 -5.53 -22.62
N PRO A 456 3.40 -5.91 -21.72
CA PRO A 456 2.31 -6.80 -22.11
C PRO A 456 1.60 -6.17 -23.33
N GLU A 457 1.33 -6.97 -24.36
CA GLU A 457 0.40 -6.57 -25.41
C GLU A 457 -0.88 -6.10 -24.71
N SER A 458 -1.37 -4.91 -25.03
CA SER A 458 -2.53 -4.32 -24.37
C SER A 458 -3.72 -5.25 -24.56
N THR A 459 -4.06 -6.01 -23.52
CA THR A 459 -5.25 -6.86 -23.43
C THR A 459 -6.51 -6.05 -23.18
#